data_AF-A0A8C4Z0P6-F1
#
_entry.id   AF-A0A8C4Z0P6-F1
#
_cell.length_a   1.000
_cell.length_b   1.000
_cell.length_c   1.000
_cell.angle_alpha   90.00
_cell.angle_beta   90.00
_cell.angle_gamma   90.00
#
_symmetry.space_group_name_H-M   'P 1'
#
loop_
_entity.id
_entity.type
_entity.pdbx_description
1 polymer ?
#
loop_
_entity_poly.entity_id
_entity_poly.type
_entity_poly.pdbx_seq_one_letter_code
_entity_poly.pdbx_strand_id
1 'polypeptide(L)' 'MYSMGLDLDHAYRFVKERRPSISPNFNFLGQLQHFQGSLRQKSTDGRLVIQPLNPPNATRYSPDLLQSNAKQ' A
#
# COMPACT_ATOMS: atom_id res chain seq x y z
N MET A 1 -12.54 3.90 -7.16
CA MET A 1 -12.79 2.88 -6.13
C MET A 1 -13.62 3.47 -5.00
N TYR A 2 -13.02 4.14 -4.01
CA TYR A 2 -13.72 4.58 -2.78
C TYR A 2 -14.95 5.48 -3.02
N SER A 3 -14.80 6.60 -3.73
CA SER A 3 -15.90 7.56 -3.93
C SER A 3 -17.05 7.03 -4.79
N MET A 4 -16.76 6.06 -5.66
CA MET A 4 -17.74 5.47 -6.58
C MET A 4 -18.21 4.09 -6.13
N GLY A 5 -17.80 3.62 -4.94
CA GLY A 5 -18.14 2.28 -4.45
C GLY A 5 -17.64 1.13 -5.34
N LEU A 6 -16.67 1.38 -6.23
CA LEU A 6 -16.14 0.38 -7.16
C LEU A 6 -15.03 -0.44 -6.50
N ASP A 7 -15.01 -1.74 -6.78
CA ASP A 7 -13.84 -2.56 -6.53
C ASP A 7 -12.68 -2.22 -7.50
N LEU A 8 -11.53 -2.86 -7.28
CA LEU A 8 -10.28 -2.59 -7.97
C LEU A 8 -10.38 -2.98 -9.43
N ASP A 9 -11.03 -4.10 -9.69
CA ASP A 9 -11.13 -4.66 -11.03
C ASP A 9 -12.02 -3.77 -11.91
N HIS A 10 -13.20 -3.39 -11.41
CA HIS A 10 -14.10 -2.46 -12.08
C HIS A 10 -13.47 -1.08 -12.24
N ALA A 11 -12.79 -0.56 -11.21
CA ALA A 11 -12.10 0.72 -11.33
C ALA A 11 -10.94 0.67 -12.34
N TYR A 12 -10.20 -0.43 -12.40
CA TYR A 12 -9.13 -0.62 -13.37
C TYR A 12 -9.67 -0.63 -14.80
N ARG A 13 -10.74 -1.42 -15.07
CA ARG A 13 -11.40 -1.47 -16.39
C ARG A 13 -11.88 -0.08 -16.81
N PHE A 14 -12.53 0.67 -15.92
CA PHE A 14 -13.04 2.02 -16.20
C PHE A 14 -11.95 3.00 -16.66
N VAL A 15 -10.77 2.96 -16.04
CA VAL A 15 -9.63 3.82 -16.43
C VAL A 15 -8.97 3.27 -17.69
N LYS A 16 -8.85 1.94 -17.83
CA LYS A 16 -8.26 1.28 -19.00
C LYS A 16 -9.03 1.59 -20.29
N GLU A 17 -10.35 1.62 -20.24
CA GLU A 17 -11.20 2.01 -21.36
C GLU A 17 -10.93 3.44 -21.85
N ARG A 18 -10.62 4.37 -20.94
CA ARG A 18 -10.32 5.78 -21.27
C ARG A 18 -8.87 6.03 -21.63
N ARG A 19 -7.96 5.24 -21.09
CA ARG A 19 -6.51 5.33 -21.32
C ARG A 19 -5.93 3.93 -21.49
N PRO A 20 -6.02 3.33 -22.69
CA PRO A 20 -5.58 1.95 -22.94
C PRO A 20 -4.08 1.69 -22.67
N SER A 21 -3.24 2.73 -22.71
CA SER A 21 -1.80 2.63 -22.48
C SER A 21 -1.41 2.52 -21.00
N ILE A 22 -2.33 2.75 -20.07
CA ILE A 22 -2.00 2.61 -18.65
C ILE A 22 -1.75 1.13 -18.33
N SER A 23 -0.67 0.89 -17.61
CA SER A 23 -0.40 -0.39 -16.97
C SER A 23 0.22 -0.07 -15.62
N PRO A 24 -0.48 -0.30 -14.49
CA PRO A 24 0.13 -0.13 -13.18
C PRO A 24 1.28 -1.15 -13.03
N ASN A 25 2.36 -0.75 -12.37
CA ASN A 25 3.37 -1.73 -11.95
C ASN A 25 2.85 -2.56 -10.76
N PHE A 26 3.53 -3.68 -10.45
CA PHE A 26 3.13 -4.58 -9.36
C PHE A 26 3.07 -3.89 -7.99
N ASN A 27 3.95 -2.92 -7.73
CA ASN A 27 3.98 -2.20 -6.45
C ASN A 27 2.69 -1.39 -6.26
N PHE A 28 2.26 -0.64 -7.29
CA PHE A 28 1.02 0.12 -7.24
C PHE A 28 -0.20 -0.80 -7.19
N LEU A 29 -0.18 -1.90 -7.96
CA LEU A 29 -1.28 -2.86 -7.94
C LEU A 29 -1.45 -3.50 -6.56
N GLY A 30 -0.35 -3.86 -5.89
CA GLY A 30 -0.36 -4.38 -4.52
C GLY A 30 -0.88 -3.38 -3.49
N GLN A 31 -0.46 -2.11 -3.59
CA GLN A 31 -0.98 -1.03 -2.73
C GLN A 31 -2.49 -0.83 -2.91
N LEU A 32 -2.98 -0.88 -4.15
CA LEU A 32 -4.41 -0.74 -4.46
C LEU A 32 -5.24 -1.93 -3.93
N GLN A 33 -4.73 -3.15 -4.03
CA GLN A 33 -5.38 -4.34 -3.44
C GLN A 33 -5.45 -4.24 -1.93
N HIS A 34 -4.36 -3.85 -1.28
CA HIS A 34 -4.32 -3.66 0.18
C HIS A 34 -5.34 -2.59 0.62
N PHE A 35 -5.37 -1.46 -0.07
CA PHE A 35 -6.34 -0.39 0.20
C PHE A 35 -7.79 -0.87 0.10
N GLN A 36 -8.14 -1.67 -0.92
CA GLN A 36 -9.47 -2.28 -1.01
C GLN A 36 -9.77 -3.19 0.18
N GLY A 37 -8.80 -4.00 0.62
CA GLY A 37 -8.94 -4.84 1.82
C GLY A 37 -9.23 -4.00 3.07
N SER A 38 -8.48 -2.91 3.26
CA SER A 38 -8.68 -1.98 4.39
C SER A 38 -10.06 -1.31 4.37
N LEU A 39 -10.59 -0.98 3.18
CA LEU A 39 -11.95 -0.44 3.05
C LEU A 39 -13.02 -1.44 3.53
N ARG A 40 -12.86 -2.73 3.21
CA ARG A 40 -13.79 -3.80 3.63
C ARG A 40 -13.73 -4.07 5.14
N GLN A 41 -12.57 -3.90 5.78
CA GLN A 41 -12.43 -4.02 7.24
C GLN A 41 -12.98 -2.80 7.98
N LYS A 42 -12.98 -1.62 7.34
CA LYS A 42 -13.50 -0.39 7.95
C LYS A 42 -15.01 -0.42 8.16
N SER A 43 -15.76 -1.14 7.32
CA SER A 43 -17.20 -1.39 7.53
C SER A 43 -17.51 -2.17 8.81
N THR A 44 -16.52 -2.81 9.44
CA THR A 44 -16.69 -3.59 10.67
C THR A 44 -16.05 -2.96 11.92
N ASP A 45 -15.02 -2.11 11.80
CA ASP A 45 -14.23 -1.65 12.98
C ASP A 45 -13.79 -0.16 12.96
N GLY A 46 -14.20 0.66 11.97
CA GLY A 46 -13.99 2.12 11.99
C GLY A 46 -12.53 2.65 11.91
N ARG A 47 -11.50 1.86 12.21
CA ARG A 47 -10.09 2.28 12.25
C ARG A 47 -9.33 1.83 10.99
N LEU A 48 -8.88 2.79 10.17
CA LEU A 48 -7.96 2.47 9.06
C LEU A 48 -6.54 2.34 9.60
N VAL A 49 -6.08 1.10 9.75
CA VAL A 49 -4.64 0.82 9.90
C VAL A 49 -4.07 0.62 8.50
N ILE A 50 -3.60 1.71 7.88
CA ILE A 50 -2.77 1.60 6.68
C ILE A 50 -1.35 1.30 7.18
N GLN A 51 -1.00 0.02 7.29
CA GLN A 51 0.40 -0.35 7.52
C GLN A 51 1.19 -0.05 6.23
N PRO A 52 2.30 0.70 6.32
CA PRO A 52 3.19 0.86 5.18
C PRO A 52 3.70 -0.53 4.76
N LEU A 53 3.61 -0.83 3.46
CA LEU A 53 4.23 -2.01 2.86
C LEU A 53 5.74 -1.92 3.13
N ASN A 54 6.22 -2.65 4.14
CA ASN A 54 7.64 -2.83 4.35
C ASN A 54 8.22 -3.53 3.11
N PRO A 55 9.19 -2.93 2.38
CA PRO A 55 9.85 -3.65 1.31
C PRO A 55 10.57 -4.86 1.90
N PRO A 56 10.59 -6.02 1.22
CA PRO A 56 11.15 -7.27 1.75
C PRO A 56 12.67 -7.23 2.05
N ASN A 57 13.35 -6.10 1.84
CA ASN A 57 14.77 -5.88 2.13
C ASN A 57 15.05 -4.62 2.98
N ALA A 58 14.11 -4.15 3.79
CA ALA A 58 14.45 -3.25 4.88
C ALA A 58 15.16 -4.05 5.99
N THR A 59 16.44 -4.38 5.79
CA THR A 59 17.33 -4.80 6.88
C THR A 59 17.16 -3.78 7.99
N ARG A 60 16.76 -4.29 9.16
CA ARG A 60 16.65 -3.59 10.43
C ARG A 60 17.78 -2.58 10.60
N TYR A 61 17.51 -1.30 10.40
CA TYR A 61 18.25 -0.27 11.12
C TYR A 61 17.75 -0.32 12.56
N SER A 62 18.39 -1.19 13.35
CA SER A 62 18.33 -1.15 14.81
C SER A 62 18.95 0.19 15.26
N PRO A 63 18.31 0.97 16.13
CA PRO A 63 18.87 2.25 16.61
C PRO A 63 20.08 2.09 17.54
N ASP A 64 20.51 0.86 17.85
CA ASP A 64 21.47 0.54 18.91
C ASP A 64 22.96 0.62 18.51
N LEU A 65 23.32 1.00 17.28
CA LEU A 65 24.71 0.95 16.79
C LEU A 65 25.40 2.31 16.58
N LEU A 66 24.80 3.41 17.03
CA LEU A 66 25.41 4.75 16.96
C LEU A 66 26.09 5.20 18.27
N GLN A 67 26.14 4.35 19.30
CA GLN A 67 26.72 4.72 20.59
C GLN A 67 28.09 4.11 20.93
N SER A 68 28.66 3.22 20.11
CA SER A 68 29.87 2.47 20.49
C SER A 68 31.20 2.93 19.88
N ASN A 69 31.24 3.93 18.99
CA ASN A 69 32.50 4.40 18.38
C ASN A 69 32.96 5.80 18.85
N ALA A 70 32.50 6.24 20.02
CA ALA A 70 32.99 7.46 20.66
C ALA A 70 33.41 7.17 22.10
N LYS A 71 34.46 6.34 22.25
CA LYS A 71 35.40 6.28 23.39
C LYS A 71 36.25 5.01 23.25
N GLN A 72 37.41 5.15 22.60
CA GLN A 72 38.74 4.81 23.11
C GLN A 72 39.77 5.39 22.16
#